data_AF-A0A558BJS6-F1
#
_entry.id   AF-A0A558BJS6-F1
#
_cell.length_a   1.000
_cell.length_b   1.000
_cell.length_c   1.000
_cell.angle_alpha   90.00
_cell.angle_beta   90.00
_cell.angle_gamma   90.00
#
_symmetry.space_group_name_H-M   'P 1'
#
loop_
_entity.id
_entity.type
_entity.pdbx_description
1 polymer ?
#
loop_
_entity_poly.entity_id
_entity_poly.type
_entity_poly.pdbx_seq_one_letter_code
_entity_poly.pdbx_strand_id
1 'polypeptide(L)'
;MSTKSTKLEQASKWDTICFPVEVVPLVDLLNEPYLLPSDRNWAVVGEMTPGRKTIFAMQSGEYTLIPNALVREVADRELPGHKLSASFTDRGEFSLSIVMPDEVSEIATTGISQVRDRLFRSLIVNNSYSGKTPFSLQGSAEWEKEVTGRRTEMRVSYFREICTNGLMGWADDYYTLDEYLNWLAAGKPTKHRKIQQEREAEPVERADQRITHEHEILIERKFHHKGLNLDVFRMHLQQAFQQFMKRSHSLTSSIYKELAHKPVEGDREKLFTDTKLPKKLAAIALERLAHEETLLQTDANMWLAYNAANYALFNSKSSLAINDRYRQDEQMFHHFAELAMQ
;
A
#
# COMPACT_ATOMS: atom_id res chain seq x y z
N MET A 1 18.51 2.00 17.50
CA MET A 1 17.19 2.47 17.99
C MET A 1 16.31 1.25 18.20
N SER A 2 15.77 1.05 19.41
CA SER A 2 14.85 -0.06 19.70
C SER A 2 13.59 0.05 18.83
N THR A 3 13.35 -0.95 17.98
CA THR A 3 12.11 -1.08 17.22
C THR A 3 11.00 -1.53 18.18
N LYS A 4 10.44 -0.57 18.92
CA LYS A 4 9.27 -0.81 19.76
C LYS A 4 8.17 -1.43 18.88
N SER A 5 7.68 -2.60 19.29
CA SER A 5 6.57 -3.25 18.60
C SER A 5 5.31 -2.42 18.77
N THR A 6 4.68 -2.02 17.67
CA THR A 6 3.55 -1.10 17.66
C THR A 6 2.35 -1.78 17.00
N LYS A 7 1.17 -1.62 17.61
CA LYS A 7 -0.12 -1.94 16.98
C LYS A 7 -0.56 -0.68 16.24
N LEU A 8 -0.96 -0.81 14.98
CA LEU A 8 -1.50 0.32 14.22
C LEU A 8 -2.86 0.73 14.81
N GLU A 9 -3.03 2.03 15.01
CA GLU A 9 -4.33 2.61 15.35
C GLU A 9 -5.24 2.59 14.12
N GLN A 10 -6.55 2.54 14.34
CA GLN A 10 -7.54 2.42 13.27
C GLN A 10 -8.49 3.61 13.26
N ALA A 11 -8.82 4.10 12.07
CA ALA A 11 -9.80 5.16 11.87
C ALA A 11 -10.71 4.86 10.68
N SER A 12 -12.00 5.06 10.86
CA SER A 12 -13.01 4.94 9.78
C SER A 12 -13.55 6.29 9.31
N LYS A 13 -13.06 7.39 9.89
CA LYS A 13 -13.48 8.76 9.60
C LYS A 13 -12.27 9.61 9.26
N TRP A 14 -12.39 10.41 8.21
CA TRP A 14 -11.33 11.32 7.77
C TRP A 14 -10.91 12.30 8.86
N ASP A 15 -11.84 12.83 9.64
CA ASP A 15 -11.54 13.83 10.69
C ASP A 15 -10.56 13.30 11.76
N THR A 16 -10.46 11.97 11.94
CA THR A 16 -9.50 11.36 12.86
C THR A 16 -8.06 11.45 12.36
N ILE A 17 -7.84 11.49 11.04
CA ILE A 17 -6.50 11.51 10.41
C ILE A 17 -6.18 12.80 9.66
N CYS A 18 -7.19 13.67 9.46
CA CYS A 18 -7.10 14.99 8.84
C CYS A 18 -7.00 16.09 9.91
N PHE A 19 -6.07 15.93 10.85
CA PHE A 19 -5.79 16.96 11.86
C PHE A 19 -4.90 18.08 11.30
N PRO A 20 -4.88 19.27 11.91
CA PRO A 20 -4.01 20.37 11.51
C PRO A 20 -2.54 19.95 11.55
N VAL A 21 -1.83 20.20 10.46
CA VAL A 21 -0.40 19.90 10.32
C VAL A 21 0.25 20.95 9.43
N GLU A 22 1.43 21.42 9.80
CA GLU A 22 2.16 22.49 9.14
C GLU A 22 3.67 22.24 9.17
N VAL A 23 4.39 22.90 8.26
CA VAL A 23 5.84 22.96 8.26
C VAL A 23 6.24 24.32 8.79
N VAL A 24 6.95 24.36 9.92
CA VAL A 24 7.35 25.60 10.60
C VAL A 24 8.86 25.67 10.76
N PRO A 25 9.47 26.87 10.74
CA PRO A 25 10.87 27.04 11.11
C PRO A 25 11.10 26.50 12.53
N LEU A 26 12.13 25.68 12.70
CA LEU A 26 12.45 25.10 14.01
C LEU A 26 12.78 26.18 15.04
N VAL A 27 13.37 27.30 14.61
CA VAL A 27 13.72 28.43 15.49
C VAL A 27 12.48 28.99 16.21
N ASP A 28 11.30 28.94 15.57
CA ASP A 28 10.06 29.44 16.15
C ASP A 28 9.50 28.52 17.26
N LEU A 29 10.03 27.30 17.38
CA LEU A 29 9.64 26.32 18.41
C LEU A 29 10.56 26.32 19.63
N LEU A 30 11.66 27.08 19.59
CA LEU A 30 12.69 27.06 20.63
C LEU A 30 12.60 28.32 21.49
N ASN A 31 12.73 28.14 22.80
CA ASN A 31 12.67 29.24 23.76
C ASN A 31 14.00 30.02 23.88
N GLU A 32 15.07 29.53 23.25
CA GLU A 32 16.42 30.08 23.35
C GLU A 32 17.12 30.02 21.98
N PRO A 33 18.12 30.89 21.72
CA PRO A 33 18.86 30.88 20.47
C PRO A 33 19.82 29.68 20.41
N TYR A 34 19.39 28.62 19.73
CA TYR A 34 20.24 27.46 19.44
C TYR A 34 20.88 27.56 18.05
N LEU A 35 22.09 27.02 17.91
CA LEU A 35 22.72 26.84 16.61
C LEU A 35 22.07 25.65 15.90
N LEU A 36 21.33 25.93 14.82
CA LEU A 36 20.55 24.93 14.10
C LEU A 36 21.31 24.40 12.87
N PRO A 37 21.19 23.11 12.55
CA PRO A 37 21.71 22.57 11.29
C PRO A 37 21.03 23.23 10.11
N SER A 38 21.80 23.66 9.11
CA SER A 38 21.27 24.33 7.90
C SER A 38 20.39 23.43 7.04
N ASP A 39 20.53 22.11 7.14
CA ASP A 39 19.81 21.10 6.37
C ASP A 39 18.55 20.56 7.07
N ARG A 40 18.38 20.80 8.37
CA ARG A 40 17.25 20.34 9.20
C ARG A 40 16.73 21.42 10.14
N ASN A 41 16.51 22.60 9.57
CA ASN A 41 16.05 23.79 10.29
C ASN A 41 14.53 24.00 10.25
N TRP A 42 13.75 23.04 9.73
CA TRP A 42 12.28 23.05 9.74
C TRP A 42 11.73 21.84 10.47
N ALA A 43 10.53 21.99 11.03
CA ALA A 43 9.81 20.95 11.74
C ALA A 43 8.42 20.76 11.13
N VAL A 44 8.02 19.49 10.97
CA VAL A 44 6.62 19.12 10.68
C VAL A 44 5.90 18.97 12.00
N VAL A 45 4.96 19.87 12.27
CA VAL A 45 4.21 19.94 13.52
C VAL A 45 2.74 19.71 13.24
N GLY A 46 2.08 18.90 14.05
CA GLY A 46 0.63 18.77 13.97
C GLY A 46 -0.02 18.40 15.30
N GLU A 47 -1.34 18.38 15.29
CA GLU A 47 -2.16 18.29 16.51
C GLU A 47 -3.12 17.10 16.42
N MET A 48 -2.58 15.89 16.52
CA MET A 48 -3.36 14.64 16.47
C MET A 48 -4.34 14.51 17.65
N THR A 49 -4.00 15.11 18.80
CA THR A 49 -4.89 15.25 19.95
C THR A 49 -5.10 16.74 20.21
N PRO A 50 -6.35 17.22 20.29
CA PRO A 50 -6.63 18.63 20.55
C PRO A 50 -5.87 19.15 21.77
N GLY A 51 -5.21 20.30 21.62
CA GLY A 51 -4.35 20.94 22.60
C GLY A 51 -2.93 20.38 22.71
N ARG A 52 -2.57 19.32 21.97
CA ARG A 52 -1.23 18.70 22.04
C ARG A 52 -0.51 18.71 20.69
N LYS A 53 0.41 19.66 20.53
CA LYS A 53 1.33 19.71 19.39
C LYS A 53 2.35 18.56 19.46
N THR A 54 2.57 17.91 18.34
CA THR A 54 3.54 16.83 18.14
C THR A 54 4.46 17.18 16.98
N ILE A 55 5.77 17.01 17.19
CA ILE A 55 6.76 17.12 16.11
C ILE A 55 6.91 15.74 15.47
N PHE A 56 6.50 15.63 14.21
CA PHE A 56 6.57 14.37 13.46
C PHE A 56 7.94 14.14 12.83
N ALA A 57 8.58 15.20 12.35
CA ALA A 57 9.94 15.14 11.81
C ALA A 57 10.62 16.50 11.76
N MET A 58 11.94 16.41 11.65
CA MET A 58 12.84 17.51 11.30
C MET A 58 13.22 17.38 9.83
N GLN A 59 13.05 18.45 9.06
CA GLN A 59 13.19 18.43 7.60
C GLN A 59 13.98 19.65 7.11
N SER A 60 14.42 19.59 5.85
CA SER A 60 14.95 20.76 5.15
C SER A 60 13.83 21.75 4.83
N GLY A 61 14.18 23.02 4.61
CA GLY A 61 13.22 24.06 4.22
C GLY A 61 12.55 23.86 2.86
N GLU A 62 13.05 22.91 2.06
CA GLU A 62 12.44 22.54 0.78
C GLU A 62 11.42 21.39 0.94
N TYR A 63 11.21 20.84 2.14
CA TYR A 63 10.25 19.76 2.34
C TYR A 63 8.79 20.24 2.22
N THR A 64 8.08 19.67 1.26
CA THR A 64 6.65 19.79 1.06
C THR A 64 5.90 18.68 1.79
N LEU A 65 5.11 19.09 2.78
CA LEU A 65 4.14 18.25 3.47
C LEU A 65 2.93 17.97 2.57
N ILE A 66 2.53 16.69 2.48
CA ILE A 66 1.28 16.27 1.83
C ILE A 66 0.26 15.97 2.95
N PRO A 67 -0.67 16.88 3.28
CA PRO A 67 -1.65 16.64 4.32
C PRO A 67 -2.70 15.62 3.86
N ASN A 68 -3.18 14.77 4.76
CA ASN A 68 -4.28 13.83 4.46
C ASN A 68 -5.56 14.55 4.01
N ALA A 69 -5.74 15.82 4.40
CA ALA A 69 -6.83 16.66 3.92
C ALA A 69 -6.84 16.83 2.39
N LEU A 70 -5.67 16.88 1.75
CA LEU A 70 -5.57 16.94 0.29
C LEU A 70 -6.04 15.63 -0.34
N VAL A 71 -5.61 14.48 0.20
CA VAL A 71 -6.06 13.16 -0.25
C VAL A 71 -7.58 13.01 -0.11
N ARG A 72 -8.13 13.42 1.03
CA ARG A 72 -9.57 13.45 1.28
C ARG A 72 -10.29 14.28 0.23
N GLU A 73 -9.86 15.51 -0.03
CA GLU A 73 -10.54 16.39 -0.98
C GLU A 73 -10.62 15.78 -2.38
N VAL A 74 -9.53 15.14 -2.82
CA VAL A 74 -9.52 14.44 -4.12
C VAL A 74 -10.41 13.19 -4.08
N ALA A 75 -10.41 12.43 -2.98
CA ALA A 75 -11.28 11.27 -2.81
C ALA A 75 -12.77 11.66 -2.79
N ASP A 76 -13.14 12.68 -2.04
CA ASP A 76 -14.52 13.19 -1.93
C ASP A 76 -15.06 13.63 -3.31
N ARG A 77 -14.20 14.15 -4.19
CA ARG A 77 -14.58 14.56 -5.55
C ARG A 77 -14.62 13.39 -6.55
N GLU A 78 -13.58 12.57 -6.60
CA GLU A 78 -13.39 11.59 -7.68
C GLU A 78 -13.95 10.20 -7.35
N LEU A 79 -14.18 9.89 -6.06
CA LEU A 79 -14.57 8.57 -5.56
C LEU A 79 -15.90 8.67 -4.80
N PRO A 80 -17.03 8.91 -5.48
CA PRO A 80 -18.31 9.15 -4.81
C PRO A 80 -18.76 7.92 -4.01
N GLY A 81 -19.22 8.17 -2.78
CA GLY A 81 -19.74 7.14 -1.88
C GLY A 81 -18.67 6.25 -1.22
N HIS A 82 -17.40 6.61 -1.33
CA HIS A 82 -16.32 5.86 -0.70
C HIS A 82 -16.42 5.88 0.84
N LYS A 83 -15.84 4.86 1.48
CA LYS A 83 -15.59 4.78 2.92
C LYS A 83 -14.10 4.78 3.19
N LEU A 84 -13.68 5.28 4.35
CA LEU A 84 -12.29 5.20 4.80
C LEU A 84 -12.10 4.02 5.75
N SER A 85 -11.02 3.27 5.55
CA SER A 85 -10.42 2.40 6.57
C SER A 85 -8.93 2.71 6.63
N ALA A 86 -8.50 3.40 7.68
CA ALA A 86 -7.13 3.87 7.83
C ALA A 86 -6.44 3.18 9.00
N SER A 87 -5.22 2.70 8.77
CA SER A 87 -4.27 2.24 9.78
C SER A 87 -3.14 3.26 9.93
N PHE A 88 -2.84 3.69 11.14
CA PHE A 88 -1.84 4.75 11.35
C PHE A 88 -1.01 4.58 12.64
N THR A 89 0.04 5.40 12.77
CA THR A 89 0.89 5.46 13.95
C THR A 89 0.88 6.86 14.58
N ASP A 90 1.23 6.93 15.86
CA ASP A 90 1.47 8.17 16.60
C ASP A 90 2.64 9.02 16.05
N ARG A 91 3.37 8.49 15.05
CA ARG A 91 4.47 9.16 14.34
C ARG A 91 4.05 9.73 12.99
N GLY A 92 2.76 9.74 12.67
CA GLY A 92 2.25 10.31 11.42
C GLY A 92 2.61 9.47 10.19
N GLU A 93 2.64 8.14 10.33
CA GLU A 93 2.62 7.21 9.20
C GLU A 93 1.20 6.68 9.03
N PHE A 94 0.71 6.65 7.78
CA PHE A 94 -0.66 6.31 7.43
C PHE A 94 -0.69 5.30 6.28
N SER A 95 -1.59 4.33 6.39
CA SER A 95 -2.08 3.49 5.30
C SER A 95 -3.60 3.68 5.24
N LEU A 96 -4.09 4.16 4.10
CA LEU A 96 -5.48 4.54 3.89
C LEU A 96 -6.07 3.61 2.84
N SER A 97 -7.03 2.77 3.21
CA SER A 97 -7.88 2.05 2.28
C SER A 97 -9.13 2.89 2.03
N ILE A 98 -9.22 3.51 0.85
CA ILE A 98 -10.38 4.23 0.36
C ILE A 98 -11.28 3.22 -0.36
N VAL A 99 -12.28 2.73 0.35
CA VAL A 99 -13.13 1.59 -0.04
C VAL A 99 -14.31 2.09 -0.85
N MET A 100 -14.47 1.56 -2.06
CA MET A 100 -15.58 1.90 -2.93
C MET A 100 -16.85 1.11 -2.54
N PRO A 101 -18.04 1.62 -2.88
CA PRO A 101 -19.30 0.95 -2.54
C PRO A 101 -19.60 -0.26 -3.44
N ASP A 102 -18.89 -0.45 -4.55
CA ASP A 102 -19.08 -1.58 -5.46
C ASP A 102 -18.49 -2.87 -4.88
N GLU A 103 -19.39 -3.79 -4.53
CA GLU A 103 -19.02 -5.13 -4.11
C GLU A 103 -18.62 -5.98 -5.32
N VAL A 104 -17.50 -6.68 -5.18
CA VAL A 104 -16.94 -7.57 -6.19
C VAL A 104 -17.52 -8.95 -5.96
N SER A 105 -18.65 -9.23 -6.62
CA SER A 105 -19.40 -10.47 -6.45
C SER A 105 -18.73 -11.72 -7.03
N GLU A 106 -17.73 -11.55 -7.89
CA GLU A 106 -17.11 -12.68 -8.60
C GLU A 106 -16.05 -13.42 -7.79
N ILE A 107 -15.49 -12.81 -6.75
CA ILE A 107 -14.55 -13.47 -5.84
C ILE A 107 -15.38 -14.13 -4.74
N ALA A 108 -16.16 -15.15 -5.14
CA ALA A 108 -16.85 -16.02 -4.20
C ALA A 108 -15.78 -16.85 -3.48
N THR A 109 -15.43 -16.40 -2.28
CA THR A 109 -14.37 -16.93 -1.41
C THR A 109 -14.72 -18.32 -0.87
N THR A 110 -14.56 -19.31 -1.72
CA THR A 110 -15.08 -20.68 -1.61
C THR A 110 -16.54 -20.75 -2.03
N GLY A 111 -16.81 -21.40 -3.18
CA GLY A 111 -18.17 -21.78 -3.57
C GLY A 111 -18.84 -22.79 -2.61
N ILE A 112 -18.25 -22.98 -1.43
CA ILE A 112 -18.58 -23.97 -0.39
C ILE A 112 -18.96 -23.25 0.93
N SER A 113 -18.57 -21.98 1.12
CA SER A 113 -18.91 -21.20 2.31
C SER A 113 -20.41 -20.96 2.42
N GLN A 114 -20.95 -21.14 3.64
CA GLN A 114 -22.35 -20.80 3.94
C GLN A 114 -22.55 -19.31 4.22
N VAL A 115 -21.45 -18.58 4.48
CA VAL A 115 -21.46 -17.14 4.77
C VAL A 115 -20.83 -16.38 3.61
N ARG A 116 -21.48 -15.30 3.18
CA ARG A 116 -20.96 -14.44 2.11
C ARG A 116 -19.77 -13.62 2.64
N ASP A 117 -18.59 -13.91 2.14
CA ASP A 117 -17.43 -13.03 2.29
C ASP A 117 -17.56 -11.89 1.27
N ARG A 118 -17.45 -10.66 1.74
CA ARG A 118 -17.64 -9.48 0.90
C ARG A 118 -16.31 -8.81 0.63
N LEU A 119 -16.05 -8.63 -0.66
CA LEU A 119 -14.90 -7.91 -1.15
C LEU A 119 -15.35 -6.67 -1.90
N PHE A 120 -14.70 -5.55 -1.62
CA PHE A 120 -14.97 -4.27 -2.25
C PHE A 120 -13.73 -3.80 -2.98
N ARG A 121 -13.88 -3.07 -4.08
CA ARG A 121 -12.74 -2.37 -4.68
C ARG A 121 -12.23 -1.30 -3.73
N SER A 122 -10.91 -1.10 -3.68
CA SER A 122 -10.34 -0.05 -2.85
C SER A 122 -9.10 0.59 -3.45
N LEU A 123 -8.86 1.84 -3.07
CA LEU A 123 -7.62 2.55 -3.30
C LEU A 123 -6.77 2.57 -2.04
N ILE A 124 -5.56 2.02 -2.10
CA ILE A 124 -4.64 2.05 -0.96
C ILE A 124 -3.63 3.17 -1.14
N VAL A 125 -3.64 4.15 -0.24
CA VAL A 125 -2.71 5.28 -0.19
C VAL A 125 -1.83 5.13 1.05
N ASN A 126 -0.51 5.15 0.89
CA ASN A 126 0.40 5.33 2.01
C ASN A 126 0.90 6.77 2.03
N ASN A 127 0.86 7.39 3.19
CA ASN A 127 1.35 8.75 3.40
C ASN A 127 2.16 8.82 4.70
N SER A 128 3.09 9.78 4.78
CA SER A 128 3.85 10.02 6.01
C SER A 128 4.22 11.48 6.16
N TYR A 129 3.97 12.01 7.35
CA TYR A 129 4.41 13.35 7.74
C TYR A 129 5.88 13.37 8.16
N SER A 130 6.50 12.21 8.33
CA SER A 130 7.90 12.12 8.73
C SER A 130 8.87 12.11 7.54
N GLY A 131 8.37 12.00 6.30
CA GLY A 131 9.17 11.88 5.07
C GLY A 131 10.04 10.60 4.97
N LYS A 132 9.99 9.69 5.95
CA LYS A 132 10.75 8.42 5.93
C LYS A 132 10.10 7.40 5.01
N THR A 133 8.78 7.41 4.99
CA THR A 133 7.96 6.62 4.08
C THR A 133 7.47 7.55 3.00
N PRO A 134 7.85 7.34 1.72
CA PRO A 134 7.35 8.18 0.64
C PRO A 134 5.85 8.00 0.47
N PHE A 135 5.19 9.02 -0.08
CA PHE A 135 3.83 8.86 -0.57
C PHE A 135 3.79 7.76 -1.64
N SER A 136 2.81 6.87 -1.56
CA SER A 136 2.61 5.82 -2.57
C SER A 136 1.14 5.53 -2.79
N LEU A 137 0.78 5.21 -4.02
CA LEU A 137 -0.55 4.75 -4.39
C LEU A 137 -0.47 3.29 -4.86
N GLN A 138 -1.30 2.42 -4.28
CA GLN A 138 -1.35 0.98 -4.59
C GLN A 138 -0.04 0.22 -4.34
N GLY A 139 0.78 0.65 -3.40
CA GLY A 139 2.08 0.01 -3.11
C GLY A 139 3.14 0.21 -4.20
N SER A 140 2.82 0.98 -5.25
CA SER A 140 3.77 1.46 -6.24
C SER A 140 4.18 2.87 -5.82
N ALA A 141 5.49 3.14 -5.75
CA ALA A 141 5.91 4.45 -6.20
C ALA A 141 5.61 4.42 -7.70
N GLU A 142 4.64 5.20 -8.18
CA GLU A 142 4.13 5.17 -9.56
C GLU A 142 5.20 5.33 -10.65
N TRP A 143 6.47 5.55 -10.26
CA TRP A 143 7.62 5.78 -11.10
C TRP A 143 8.45 4.54 -11.53
N GLU A 144 8.24 3.34 -10.96
CA GLU A 144 9.10 2.18 -11.35
C GLU A 144 8.92 1.71 -12.82
N LYS A 145 8.08 2.38 -13.61
CA LYS A 145 7.48 1.80 -14.81
C LYS A 145 7.65 2.61 -16.10
N GLU A 146 7.92 3.92 -16.03
CA GLU A 146 8.22 4.71 -17.24
C GLU A 146 9.63 4.49 -17.81
N VAL A 147 10.58 4.00 -17.00
CA VAL A 147 11.93 3.62 -17.48
C VAL A 147 11.88 2.43 -18.45
N THR A 148 10.78 1.67 -18.48
CA THR A 148 10.62 0.49 -19.34
C THR A 148 9.77 0.72 -20.59
N GLY A 149 9.24 1.94 -20.79
CA GLY A 149 8.32 2.25 -21.91
C GLY A 149 6.99 1.49 -21.86
N ARG A 150 6.70 0.73 -20.78
CA ARG A 150 5.44 0.00 -20.60
C ARG A 150 4.47 0.83 -19.79
N ARG A 151 3.41 1.28 -20.45
CA ARG A 151 2.28 1.95 -19.80
C ARG A 151 1.54 0.92 -18.94
N THR A 152 1.89 0.82 -17.68
CA THR A 152 1.19 -0.06 -16.75
C THR A 152 -0.06 0.61 -16.24
N GLU A 153 -1.17 -0.12 -16.35
CA GLU A 153 -2.44 0.32 -15.81
C GLU A 153 -2.39 0.37 -14.27
N MET A 154 -3.18 1.26 -13.69
CA MET A 154 -3.27 1.45 -12.24
C MET A 154 -3.83 0.22 -11.52
N ARG A 155 -3.08 -0.42 -10.62
CA ARG A 155 -3.50 -1.63 -9.90
C ARG A 155 -4.89 -1.48 -9.24
N VAL A 156 -5.63 -2.57 -9.17
CA VAL A 156 -6.88 -2.65 -8.41
C VAL A 156 -6.61 -3.36 -7.09
N SER A 157 -6.67 -2.61 -5.99
CA SER A 157 -6.70 -3.20 -4.65
C SER A 157 -8.13 -3.50 -4.23
N TYR A 158 -8.23 -4.31 -3.19
CA TYR A 158 -9.49 -4.77 -2.63
C TYR A 158 -9.53 -4.54 -1.13
N PHE A 159 -10.72 -4.49 -0.57
CA PHE A 159 -10.95 -4.41 0.86
C PHE A 159 -11.89 -5.54 1.26
N ARG A 160 -11.48 -6.33 2.25
CA ARG A 160 -12.25 -7.47 2.72
C ARG A 160 -12.92 -7.15 4.04
N GLU A 161 -14.24 -7.29 4.08
CA GLU A 161 -15.05 -6.84 5.23
C GLU A 161 -14.75 -7.63 6.50
N ILE A 162 -14.60 -8.96 6.40
CA ILE A 162 -14.39 -9.87 7.54
C ILE A 162 -13.10 -9.57 8.32
N CYS A 163 -12.04 -9.19 7.61
CA CYS A 163 -10.73 -8.90 8.17
C CYS A 163 -10.47 -7.40 8.34
N THR A 164 -11.35 -6.54 7.85
CA THR A 164 -11.20 -5.08 7.83
C THR A 164 -9.81 -4.64 7.34
N ASN A 165 -9.33 -5.26 6.26
CA ASN A 165 -7.98 -5.09 5.73
C ASN A 165 -7.99 -4.79 4.23
N GLY A 166 -6.99 -4.00 3.81
CA GLY A 166 -6.69 -3.77 2.40
C GLY A 166 -5.82 -4.89 1.84
N LEU A 167 -6.19 -5.37 0.66
CA LEU A 167 -5.49 -6.37 -0.13
C LEU A 167 -4.97 -5.71 -1.40
N MET A 168 -3.66 -5.71 -1.58
CA MET A 168 -3.03 -5.04 -2.71
C MET A 168 -3.19 -5.81 -4.01
N GLY A 169 -3.32 -5.09 -5.12
CA GLY A 169 -3.38 -5.60 -6.49
C GLY A 169 -2.02 -6.08 -7.03
N TRP A 170 -1.34 -6.99 -6.32
CA TRP A 170 0.06 -7.35 -6.60
C TRP A 170 0.31 -8.01 -7.97
N ALA A 171 -0.70 -8.68 -8.54
CA ALA A 171 -0.56 -9.29 -9.86
C ALA A 171 -0.97 -8.35 -11.00
N ASP A 172 -1.52 -7.17 -10.72
CA ASP A 172 -1.98 -6.24 -11.76
C ASP A 172 -0.84 -5.53 -12.50
N ASP A 173 0.40 -5.82 -12.10
CA ASP A 173 1.61 -5.44 -12.83
C ASP A 173 1.84 -6.26 -14.10
N TYR A 174 1.20 -7.43 -14.21
CA TYR A 174 1.33 -8.34 -15.34
C TYR A 174 0.10 -8.21 -16.24
N TYR A 175 0.30 -8.29 -17.56
CA TYR A 175 -0.80 -8.12 -18.51
C TYR A 175 -1.67 -9.36 -18.62
N THR A 176 -1.07 -10.55 -18.46
CA THR A 176 -1.77 -11.83 -18.59
C THR A 176 -1.39 -12.79 -17.46
N LEU A 177 -2.27 -13.77 -17.21
CA LEU A 177 -2.01 -14.85 -16.28
C LEU A 177 -0.77 -15.65 -16.70
N ASP A 178 -0.60 -15.91 -17.99
CA ASP A 178 0.57 -16.64 -18.51
C ASP A 178 1.89 -15.89 -18.25
N GLU A 179 1.90 -14.56 -18.43
CA GLU A 179 3.07 -13.74 -18.10
C GLU A 179 3.41 -13.85 -16.61
N TYR A 180 2.40 -13.78 -15.76
CA TYR A 180 2.56 -13.91 -14.31
C TYR A 180 3.06 -15.30 -13.90
N LEU A 181 2.49 -16.38 -14.44
CA LEU A 181 2.91 -17.76 -14.17
C LEU A 181 4.34 -18.01 -14.62
N ASN A 182 4.72 -17.52 -15.79
CA ASN A 182 6.10 -17.60 -16.28
C ASN A 182 7.06 -16.85 -15.36
N TRP A 183 6.66 -15.70 -14.83
CA TRP A 183 7.46 -14.95 -13.86
C TRP A 183 7.60 -15.69 -12.52
N LEU A 184 6.51 -16.29 -12.01
CA LEU A 184 6.56 -17.12 -10.80
C LEU A 184 7.55 -18.28 -10.98
N ALA A 185 7.46 -19.00 -12.10
CA ALA A 185 8.34 -20.13 -12.41
C ALA A 185 9.81 -19.72 -12.62
N ALA A 186 10.07 -18.56 -13.22
CA ALA A 186 11.42 -18.05 -13.45
C ALA A 186 12.08 -17.46 -12.19
N GLY A 187 11.28 -17.15 -11.16
CA GLY A 187 11.69 -16.47 -9.94
C GLY A 187 11.99 -14.98 -10.12
N LYS A 188 11.97 -14.24 -9.00
CA LYS A 188 12.28 -12.79 -8.99
C LYS A 188 13.67 -12.55 -9.64
N PRO A 189 13.78 -11.66 -10.66
CA PRO A 189 15.07 -11.33 -11.26
C PRO A 189 16.05 -10.85 -10.18
N THR A 190 17.25 -11.44 -10.16
CA THR A 190 18.32 -10.94 -9.29
C THR A 190 18.74 -9.54 -9.74
N LYS A 191 19.28 -8.72 -8.83
CA LYS A 191 19.69 -7.34 -9.10
C LYS A 191 20.58 -7.20 -10.35
N HIS A 192 21.41 -8.20 -10.63
CA HIS A 192 22.26 -8.26 -11.83
C HIS A 192 21.47 -8.53 -13.12
N ARG A 193 20.45 -9.40 -13.09
CA ARG A 193 19.58 -9.71 -14.23
C ARG A 193 18.66 -8.54 -14.57
N LYS A 194 18.20 -7.77 -13.57
CA LYS A 194 17.43 -6.53 -13.77
C LYS A 194 18.24 -5.47 -14.52
N ILE A 195 19.50 -5.27 -14.12
CA ILE A 195 20.43 -4.33 -14.80
C ILE A 195 20.74 -4.78 -16.24
N GLN A 196 20.84 -6.09 -16.51
CA GLN A 196 21.03 -6.60 -17.87
C GLN A 196 19.79 -6.41 -18.74
N GLN A 197 18.60 -6.73 -18.23
CA GLN A 197 17.34 -6.53 -18.96
C GLN A 197 17.06 -5.05 -19.24
N GLU A 198 17.37 -4.16 -18.29
CA GLU A 198 17.30 -2.70 -18.49
C GLU A 198 18.28 -2.20 -19.56
N ARG A 199 19.46 -2.82 -19.70
CA ARG A 199 20.45 -2.48 -20.75
C ARG A 199 20.11 -3.06 -22.12
N GLU A 200 19.38 -4.18 -22.17
CA GLU A 200 18.93 -4.81 -23.41
C GLU A 200 17.64 -4.17 -23.96
N ALA A 201 16.93 -3.37 -23.16
CA ALA A 201 15.63 -2.79 -23.49
C ALA A 201 15.66 -1.37 -24.13
N GLU A 202 16.80 -0.81 -24.53
CA GLU A 202 16.85 0.45 -25.31
C GLU A 202 17.66 0.27 -26.61
N PRO A 203 17.20 0.82 -27.77
CA PRO A 203 16.63 2.16 -27.88
C PRO A 203 15.23 2.21 -28.52
N VAL A 204 14.32 2.99 -27.93
CA VAL A 204 13.14 3.50 -28.64
C VAL A 204 13.31 5.00 -28.81
N GLU A 205 13.23 5.45 -30.06
CA GLU A 205 13.31 6.84 -30.47
C GLU A 205 12.31 7.71 -29.68
N ARG A 206 12.83 8.71 -28.95
CA ARG A 206 12.02 9.71 -28.25
C ARG A 206 11.36 10.60 -29.29
N ALA A 207 10.12 10.27 -29.66
CA ALA A 207 9.26 11.18 -30.39
C ALA A 207 8.81 12.32 -29.47
N ASP A 208 8.99 13.55 -29.95
CA ASP A 208 8.66 14.82 -29.31
C ASP A 208 7.34 14.82 -28.52
N GLN A 209 7.45 14.80 -27.19
CA GLN A 209 6.46 15.41 -26.32
C GLN A 209 7.19 16.43 -25.46
N ARG A 210 6.90 17.71 -25.69
CA ARG A 210 7.30 18.81 -24.79
C ARG A 210 6.55 18.62 -23.47
N ILE A 211 7.07 17.75 -22.63
CA ILE A 211 6.72 17.67 -21.23
C ILE A 211 7.30 18.92 -20.59
N THR A 212 6.46 19.78 -20.01
CA THR A 212 6.92 20.95 -19.26
C THR A 212 7.86 20.50 -18.15
N HIS A 213 8.97 21.18 -17.95
CA HIS A 213 10.00 20.85 -16.95
C HIS A 213 9.45 20.55 -15.54
N GLU A 214 8.29 21.12 -15.20
CA GLU A 214 7.57 20.85 -13.95
C GLU A 214 6.99 19.42 -13.86
N HIS A 215 6.52 18.87 -14.97
CA HIS A 215 6.11 17.46 -15.07
C HIS A 215 7.34 16.54 -15.04
N GLU A 216 8.47 16.93 -15.63
CA GLU A 216 9.74 16.18 -15.51
C GLU A 216 10.21 16.12 -14.05
N ILE A 217 10.07 17.18 -13.25
CA ILE A 217 10.42 17.17 -11.83
C ILE A 217 9.52 16.22 -11.02
N LEU A 218 8.25 16.08 -11.41
CA LEU A 218 7.31 15.12 -10.82
C LEU A 218 7.60 13.67 -11.25
N ILE A 219 8.03 13.49 -12.50
CA ILE A 219 8.30 12.19 -13.10
C ILE A 219 9.67 11.67 -12.66
N GLU A 220 10.76 12.44 -12.69
CA GLU A 220 12.12 11.89 -12.59
C GLU A 220 12.60 11.47 -11.18
N ARG A 221 11.94 11.87 -10.09
CA ARG A 221 12.62 11.89 -8.78
C ARG A 221 11.85 11.38 -7.57
N LYS A 222 10.99 10.35 -7.72
CA LYS A 222 10.11 9.88 -6.64
C LYS A 222 9.18 11.05 -6.21
N PHE A 223 8.11 10.84 -5.46
CA PHE A 223 7.56 11.96 -4.68
C PHE A 223 8.53 12.26 -3.53
N HIS A 224 9.73 12.73 -3.85
CA HIS A 224 10.57 13.38 -2.88
C HIS A 224 9.79 14.62 -2.48
N HIS A 225 9.35 14.62 -1.23
CA HIS A 225 8.70 15.77 -0.61
C HIS A 225 9.46 17.08 -0.86
N LYS A 226 10.74 17.04 -1.21
CA LYS A 226 11.55 18.21 -1.57
C LYS A 226 11.02 18.93 -2.84
N GLY A 227 10.48 20.14 -2.67
CA GLY A 227 10.10 21.04 -3.76
C GLY A 227 8.84 20.65 -4.53
N LEU A 228 8.01 19.76 -3.96
CA LEU A 228 6.79 19.31 -4.62
C LEU A 228 5.76 20.44 -4.70
N ASN A 229 5.22 20.68 -5.90
CA ASN A 229 4.07 21.57 -6.09
C ASN A 229 2.77 20.80 -5.76
N LEU A 230 2.05 21.23 -4.72
CA LEU A 230 0.84 20.55 -4.25
C LEU A 230 -0.33 20.64 -5.24
N ASP A 231 -0.41 21.67 -6.08
CA ASP A 231 -1.48 21.78 -7.08
C ASP A 231 -1.28 20.78 -8.20
N VAL A 232 -0.03 20.59 -8.64
CA VAL A 232 0.26 19.56 -9.66
C VAL A 232 0.12 18.17 -9.08
N PHE A 233 0.55 17.95 -7.83
CA PHE A 233 0.30 16.69 -7.11
C PHE A 233 -1.19 16.38 -7.01
N ARG A 234 -2.03 17.38 -6.72
CA ARG A 234 -3.49 17.24 -6.69
C ARG A 234 -4.05 16.84 -8.05
N MET A 235 -3.61 17.47 -9.13
CA MET A 235 -4.02 17.08 -10.49
C MET A 235 -3.62 15.65 -10.83
N HIS A 236 -2.42 15.24 -10.44
CA HIS A 236 -1.95 13.86 -10.62
C HIS A 236 -2.81 12.86 -9.85
N LEU A 237 -3.11 13.14 -8.58
CA LEU A 237 -3.96 12.29 -7.75
C LEU A 237 -5.38 12.18 -8.32
N GLN A 238 -5.94 13.28 -8.87
CA GLN A 238 -7.22 13.27 -9.57
C GLN A 238 -7.20 12.32 -10.77
N GLN A 239 -6.17 12.44 -11.62
CA GLN A 239 -6.03 11.59 -12.80
C GLN A 239 -5.91 10.12 -12.42
N ALA A 240 -5.12 9.80 -11.38
CA ALA A 240 -5.00 8.44 -10.87
C ALA A 240 -6.36 7.91 -10.40
N PHE A 241 -7.10 8.67 -9.58
CA PHE A 241 -8.41 8.22 -9.09
C PHE A 241 -9.41 8.01 -10.22
N GLN A 242 -9.40 8.88 -11.24
CA GLN A 242 -10.21 8.70 -12.44
C GLN A 242 -9.82 7.46 -13.26
N GLN A 243 -8.52 7.16 -13.36
CA GLN A 243 -8.04 5.95 -14.04
C GLN A 243 -8.48 4.69 -13.28
N PHE A 244 -8.38 4.69 -11.95
CA PHE A 244 -8.89 3.60 -11.12
C PHE A 244 -10.38 3.37 -11.37
N MET A 245 -11.19 4.42 -11.39
CA MET A 245 -12.64 4.29 -11.61
C MET A 245 -13.00 3.65 -12.96
N LYS A 246 -12.17 3.87 -13.99
CA LYS A 246 -12.34 3.27 -15.32
C LYS A 246 -11.92 1.81 -15.40
N ARG A 247 -11.12 1.32 -14.45
CA ARG A 247 -10.58 -0.05 -14.48
C ARG A 247 -11.63 -1.04 -13.97
N SER A 248 -12.06 -1.94 -14.85
CA SER A 248 -13.02 -3.01 -14.54
C SER A 248 -12.36 -4.38 -14.33
N HIS A 249 -11.15 -4.58 -14.86
CA HIS A 249 -10.43 -5.85 -14.81
C HIS A 249 -9.17 -5.79 -13.94
N SER A 250 -8.92 -6.87 -13.21
CA SER A 250 -7.76 -7.06 -12.33
C SER A 250 -7.29 -8.50 -12.42
N LEU A 251 -6.02 -8.73 -12.76
CA LEU A 251 -5.45 -10.07 -12.75
C LEU A 251 -5.42 -10.62 -11.31
N THR A 252 -5.18 -9.76 -10.34
CA THR A 252 -5.19 -10.10 -8.91
C THR A 252 -6.51 -10.73 -8.49
N SER A 253 -7.64 -10.22 -9.00
CA SER A 253 -8.95 -10.85 -8.73
C SER A 253 -9.04 -12.30 -9.22
N SER A 254 -8.48 -12.58 -10.40
CA SER A 254 -8.42 -13.94 -10.96
C SER A 254 -7.55 -14.84 -10.10
N ILE A 255 -6.43 -14.34 -9.59
CA ILE A 255 -5.55 -15.08 -8.68
C ILE A 255 -6.28 -15.42 -7.38
N TYR A 256 -7.03 -14.47 -6.80
CA TYR A 256 -7.82 -14.75 -5.60
C TYR A 256 -8.85 -15.86 -5.82
N LYS A 257 -9.44 -15.95 -7.02
CA LYS A 257 -10.32 -17.07 -7.38
C LYS A 257 -9.53 -18.39 -7.37
N GLU A 258 -8.34 -18.46 -7.97
CA GLU A 258 -7.50 -19.67 -7.95
C GLU A 258 -7.10 -20.07 -6.52
N LEU A 259 -6.68 -19.11 -5.69
CA LEU A 259 -6.37 -19.35 -4.27
C LEU A 259 -7.56 -19.94 -3.50
N ALA A 260 -8.78 -19.50 -3.81
CA ALA A 260 -10.00 -19.97 -3.15
C ALA A 260 -10.39 -21.41 -3.53
N HIS A 261 -9.95 -21.89 -4.70
CA HIS A 261 -10.21 -23.27 -5.15
C HIS A 261 -9.16 -24.28 -4.65
N LYS A 262 -7.98 -23.82 -4.22
CA LYS A 262 -6.92 -24.70 -3.70
C LYS A 262 -7.10 -24.95 -2.19
N PRO A 263 -7.41 -26.18 -1.74
CA PRO A 263 -7.43 -26.51 -0.32
C PRO A 263 -6.02 -26.45 0.27
N VAL A 264 -5.92 -26.17 1.57
CA VAL A 264 -4.66 -26.28 2.30
C VAL A 264 -4.44 -27.76 2.65
N GLU A 265 -3.42 -28.36 2.05
CA GLU A 265 -3.01 -29.74 2.32
C GLU A 265 -1.84 -29.79 3.31
N GLY A 266 -1.84 -30.82 4.18
CA GLY A 266 -0.71 -31.08 5.08
C GLY A 266 -0.63 -30.17 6.30
N ASP A 267 0.60 -29.85 6.70
CA ASP A 267 0.92 -29.12 7.93
C ASP A 267 0.75 -27.61 7.76
N ARG A 268 -0.31 -27.08 8.37
CA ARG A 268 -0.66 -25.65 8.33
C ARG A 268 0.42 -24.76 8.95
N GLU A 269 1.19 -25.24 9.93
CA GLU A 269 2.26 -24.44 10.54
C GLU A 269 3.44 -24.25 9.58
N LYS A 270 3.74 -25.28 8.78
CA LYS A 270 4.77 -25.20 7.75
C LYS A 270 4.40 -24.21 6.65
N LEU A 271 3.12 -24.16 6.28
CA LEU A 271 2.60 -23.21 5.29
C LEU A 271 3.03 -21.76 5.59
N PHE A 272 2.92 -21.32 6.85
CA PHE A 272 3.34 -19.98 7.24
C PHE A 272 4.83 -19.85 7.52
N THR A 273 5.52 -20.95 7.85
CA THR A 273 6.96 -20.92 8.08
C THR A 273 7.73 -20.61 6.78
N ASP A 274 7.25 -21.13 5.65
CA ASP A 274 7.88 -20.97 4.33
C ASP A 274 7.71 -19.54 3.76
N THR A 275 6.69 -18.81 4.23
CA THR A 275 6.45 -17.40 3.86
C THR A 275 7.48 -16.41 4.42
N LYS A 276 8.40 -16.84 5.29
CA LYS A 276 9.35 -15.98 6.04
C LYS A 276 8.67 -14.95 6.97
N LEU A 277 7.41 -15.15 7.32
CA LEU A 277 6.75 -14.35 8.35
C LEU A 277 7.50 -14.49 9.69
N PRO A 278 7.65 -13.39 10.46
CA PRO A 278 8.12 -13.48 11.83
C PRO A 278 7.26 -14.48 12.63
N LYS A 279 7.88 -15.37 13.42
CA LYS A 279 7.20 -16.46 14.14
C LYS A 279 5.93 -16.03 14.90
N LYS A 280 5.95 -14.85 15.54
CA LYS A 280 4.78 -14.32 16.26
C LYS A 280 3.63 -13.94 15.32
N LEU A 281 3.92 -13.42 14.13
CA LEU A 281 2.91 -13.10 13.13
C LEU A 281 2.37 -14.38 12.47
N ALA A 282 3.23 -15.37 12.21
CA ALA A 282 2.81 -16.69 11.72
C ALA A 282 1.84 -17.37 12.70
N ALA A 283 2.11 -17.32 14.01
CA ALA A 283 1.18 -17.84 15.03
C ALA A 283 -0.17 -17.12 15.02
N ILE A 284 -0.18 -15.78 14.89
CA ILE A 284 -1.43 -15.01 14.78
C ILE A 284 -2.18 -15.32 13.48
N ALA A 285 -1.46 -15.55 12.38
CA ALA A 285 -2.05 -15.95 11.11
C ALA A 285 -2.72 -17.33 11.22
N LEU A 286 -2.10 -18.29 11.91
CA LEU A 286 -2.71 -19.61 12.19
C LEU A 286 -4.00 -19.49 13.02
N GLU A 287 -3.97 -18.71 14.11
CA GLU A 287 -5.16 -18.46 14.92
C GLU A 287 -6.26 -17.79 14.10
N ARG A 288 -5.88 -16.84 13.24
CA ARG A 288 -6.82 -16.13 12.37
C ARG A 288 -7.43 -17.07 11.31
N LEU A 289 -6.64 -17.95 10.71
CA LEU A 289 -7.12 -18.95 9.74
C LEU A 289 -8.22 -19.82 10.37
N ALA A 290 -7.97 -20.37 11.56
CA ALA A 290 -8.94 -21.21 12.28
C ALA A 290 -10.23 -20.44 12.63
N HIS A 291 -10.09 -19.16 13.00
CA HIS A 291 -11.24 -18.29 13.24
C HIS A 291 -12.07 -18.06 11.97
N GLU A 292 -11.42 -17.84 10.83
CA GLU A 292 -12.09 -17.61 9.56
C GLU A 292 -12.78 -18.87 9.02
N GLU A 293 -12.18 -20.06 9.17
CA GLU A 293 -12.84 -21.34 8.86
C GLU A 293 -14.18 -21.47 9.62
N THR A 294 -14.17 -21.10 10.91
CA THR A 294 -15.38 -21.13 11.74
C THR A 294 -16.40 -20.09 11.31
N LEU A 295 -15.95 -18.85 11.05
CA LEU A 295 -16.81 -17.74 10.69
C LEU A 295 -17.48 -17.93 9.33
N LEU A 296 -16.73 -18.46 8.35
CA LEU A 296 -17.20 -18.72 7.00
C LEU A 296 -17.83 -20.11 6.84
N GLN A 297 -17.66 -20.99 7.83
CA GLN A 297 -18.14 -22.36 7.78
C GLN A 297 -17.60 -23.10 6.54
N THR A 298 -16.29 -22.99 6.33
CA THR A 298 -15.58 -23.55 5.18
C THR A 298 -14.21 -24.06 5.63
N ASP A 299 -13.68 -25.05 4.94
CA ASP A 299 -12.35 -25.58 5.23
C ASP A 299 -11.25 -24.61 4.77
N ALA A 300 -10.07 -24.71 5.39
CA ALA A 300 -8.90 -23.94 5.01
C ALA A 300 -8.54 -24.14 3.53
N ASN A 301 -8.34 -23.01 2.86
CA ASN A 301 -7.88 -22.90 1.48
C ASN A 301 -6.82 -21.79 1.41
N MET A 302 -6.11 -21.72 0.28
CA MET A 302 -4.99 -20.78 0.12
C MET A 302 -5.44 -19.32 0.20
N TRP A 303 -6.69 -19.01 -0.16
CA TRP A 303 -7.26 -17.68 0.00
C TRP A 303 -7.40 -17.28 1.47
N LEU A 304 -7.95 -18.15 2.32
CA LEU A 304 -8.04 -17.89 3.77
C LEU A 304 -6.65 -17.82 4.41
N ALA A 305 -5.71 -18.67 3.99
CA ALA A 305 -4.35 -18.65 4.52
C ALA A 305 -3.63 -17.33 4.20
N TYR A 306 -3.68 -16.88 2.95
CA TYR A 306 -3.14 -15.58 2.54
C TYR A 306 -3.78 -14.42 3.33
N ASN A 307 -5.10 -14.42 3.45
CA ASN A 307 -5.81 -13.36 4.18
C ASN A 307 -5.48 -13.34 5.67
N ALA A 308 -5.33 -14.50 6.30
CA ALA A 308 -4.96 -14.60 7.69
C ALA A 308 -3.54 -14.03 7.95
N ALA A 309 -2.61 -14.29 7.02
CA ALA A 309 -1.29 -13.70 7.03
C ALA A 309 -1.29 -12.18 6.81
N ASN A 310 -2.05 -11.68 5.83
CA ASN A 310 -2.22 -10.24 5.62
C ASN A 310 -2.86 -9.57 6.85
N TYR A 311 -3.89 -10.18 7.44
CA TYR A 311 -4.50 -9.72 8.67
C TYR A 311 -3.47 -9.61 9.79
N ALA A 312 -2.65 -10.65 9.99
CA ALA A 312 -1.59 -10.63 11.00
C ALA A 312 -0.60 -9.47 10.77
N LEU A 313 -0.21 -9.22 9.51
CA LEU A 313 0.67 -8.11 9.16
C LEU A 313 0.11 -6.75 9.53
N PHE A 314 -1.18 -6.46 9.37
CA PHE A 314 -1.72 -5.10 9.55
C PHE A 314 -2.46 -4.89 10.87
N ASN A 315 -2.98 -5.94 11.50
CA ASN A 315 -3.78 -5.85 12.73
C ASN A 315 -3.01 -6.23 14.01
N SER A 316 -1.80 -6.78 13.86
CA SER A 316 -0.99 -7.23 15.00
C SER A 316 0.12 -6.27 15.38
N LYS A 317 0.56 -6.37 16.64
CA LYS A 317 1.77 -5.72 17.13
C LYS A 317 2.98 -6.25 16.35
N SER A 318 3.69 -5.37 15.68
CA SER A 318 4.92 -5.72 14.97
C SER A 318 5.91 -4.56 15.00
N SER A 319 7.19 -4.90 14.91
CA SER A 319 8.29 -3.94 14.78
C SER A 319 8.46 -3.42 13.35
N LEU A 320 7.71 -3.96 12.39
CA LEU A 320 7.77 -3.56 10.98
C LEU A 320 7.07 -2.23 10.77
N ALA A 321 7.70 -1.35 10.00
CA ALA A 321 7.06 -0.16 9.44
C ALA A 321 5.98 -0.57 8.41
N ILE A 322 5.06 0.34 8.10
CA ILE A 322 3.95 0.07 7.16
C ILE A 322 4.49 -0.43 5.80
N ASN A 323 5.52 0.21 5.26
CA ASN A 323 6.13 -0.21 3.99
C ASN A 323 6.73 -1.62 4.03
N ASP A 324 7.36 -1.99 5.14
CA ASP A 324 7.94 -3.33 5.28
C ASP A 324 6.85 -4.40 5.43
N ARG A 325 5.69 -4.04 6.01
CA ARG A 325 4.51 -4.92 6.01
C ARG A 325 4.01 -5.15 4.59
N TYR A 326 3.90 -4.12 3.76
CA TYR A 326 3.52 -4.31 2.34
C TYR A 326 4.53 -5.12 1.53
N ARG A 327 5.84 -4.97 1.78
CA ARG A 327 6.85 -5.82 1.13
C ARG A 327 6.71 -7.30 1.52
N GLN A 328 6.36 -7.57 2.77
CA GLN A 328 6.07 -8.94 3.21
C GLN A 328 4.76 -9.45 2.61
N ASP A 329 3.73 -8.61 2.56
CA ASP A 329 2.44 -8.92 1.93
C ASP A 329 2.60 -9.34 0.46
N GLU A 330 3.37 -8.58 -0.32
CA GLU A 330 3.69 -8.91 -1.71
C GLU A 330 4.38 -10.28 -1.83
N GLN A 331 5.39 -10.55 -0.99
CA GLN A 331 6.10 -11.83 -0.99
C GLN A 331 5.17 -13.01 -0.66
N MET A 332 4.29 -12.83 0.32
CA MET A 332 3.33 -13.85 0.71
C MET A 332 2.31 -14.10 -0.39
N PHE A 333 1.76 -13.04 -0.99
CA PHE A 333 0.82 -13.16 -2.10
C PHE A 333 1.41 -14.03 -3.23
N HIS A 334 2.63 -13.74 -3.67
CA HIS A 334 3.28 -14.52 -4.72
C HIS A 334 3.56 -15.96 -4.30
N HIS A 335 3.97 -16.19 -3.05
CA HIS A 335 4.20 -17.53 -2.53
C HIS A 335 2.91 -18.37 -2.49
N PHE A 336 1.80 -17.81 -1.99
CA PHE A 336 0.51 -18.51 -2.00
C PHE A 336 -0.01 -18.73 -3.42
N ALA A 337 0.20 -17.78 -4.33
CA ALA A 337 -0.16 -17.95 -5.74
C ALA A 337 0.61 -19.10 -6.39
N GLU A 338 1.93 -19.19 -6.13
CA GLU A 338 2.77 -20.30 -6.59
C GLU A 338 2.25 -21.65 -6.08
N LEU A 339 1.93 -21.77 -4.79
CA LEU A 339 1.40 -23.01 -4.21
C LEU A 339 0.01 -23.40 -4.76
N ALA A 340 -0.83 -22.42 -5.10
CA ALA A 340 -2.17 -22.68 -5.62
C ALA A 340 -2.18 -23.06 -7.11
N MET A 341 -1.21 -22.57 -7.87
CA MET A 341 -1.13 -22.74 -9.32
C MET A 341 -0.17 -23.86 -9.76
N GLN A 342 0.47 -24.54 -8.80
CA GLN A 342 1.07 -25.87 -8.95
C GLN A 342 -0.01 -26.96 -8.77
#